data_AF-A0A1H1RAW2-F1
#
_entry.id   AF-A0A1H1RAW2-F1
#
_cell.length_a   1.000
_cell.length_b   1.000
_cell.length_c   1.000
_cell.angle_alpha   90.00
_cell.angle_beta   90.00
_cell.angle_gamma   90.00
#
_symmetry.space_group_name_H-M   'P 1'
#
loop_
_entity.id
_entity.type
_entity.pdbx_description
1 polymer ?
#
loop_
_entity_poly.entity_id
_entity_poly.type
_entity_poly.pdbx_seq_one_letter_code
_entity_poly.pdbx_strand_id
1 'polypeptide(L)'
;MNVIAYDKSISEAPLANATAQLEQCSAMTVEVAGITQNVTTEQRPFEADASDGYAMVQTTESGDGAPLQVYTTVAEKNGVIVTIGVSTADEASIQAVNDTLDMILERV
;
A
#
# COMPACT_ATOMS: atom_id res chain seq x y z
N MET A 1 -1.87 -4.85 -12.62
CA MET A 1 -2.81 -4.90 -11.48
C MET A 1 -2.66 -6.28 -10.86
N ASN A 2 -2.12 -6.36 -9.65
CA ASN A 2 -2.00 -7.61 -8.90
C ASN A 2 -2.94 -7.52 -7.70
N VAL A 3 -3.84 -8.49 -7.55
CA VAL A 3 -4.74 -8.62 -6.38
C VAL A 3 -4.30 -9.87 -5.64
N ILE A 4 -4.01 -9.75 -4.34
CA ILE A 4 -3.61 -10.86 -3.48
C ILE A 4 -4.62 -10.94 -2.34
N ALA A 5 -5.22 -12.11 -2.14
CA ALA A 5 -6.17 -12.38 -1.05
C ALA A 5 -5.60 -13.51 -0.15
N TYR A 6 -5.74 -13.37 1.16
CA TYR A 6 -5.26 -14.34 2.17
C TYR A 6 -6.43 -14.87 3.01
N ASP A 7 -6.33 -16.14 3.46
CA ASP A 7 -7.27 -16.75 4.40
C ASP A 7 -6.80 -16.53 5.85
N LYS A 8 -7.67 -15.94 6.68
CA LYS A 8 -7.36 -15.50 8.05
C LYS A 8 -7.11 -16.65 9.04
N SER A 9 -7.45 -17.90 8.71
CA SER A 9 -7.27 -19.04 9.63
C SER A 9 -5.81 -19.41 9.90
N ILE A 10 -4.85 -18.82 9.17
CA ILE A 10 -3.46 -19.29 9.13
C ILE A 10 -2.42 -18.22 9.57
N SER A 11 -2.82 -16.98 9.87
CA SER A 11 -1.89 -15.91 10.28
C SER A 11 -2.44 -15.01 11.39
N GLU A 12 -1.60 -14.68 12.39
CA GLU A 12 -1.81 -13.53 13.29
C GLU A 12 -2.22 -12.30 12.48
N ALA A 13 -3.16 -11.49 12.98
CA ALA A 13 -3.78 -10.36 12.27
C ALA A 13 -2.75 -9.55 11.43
N PRO A 14 -2.61 -9.84 10.13
CA PRO A 14 -1.41 -9.46 9.37
C PRO A 14 -1.35 -7.94 9.14
N LEU A 15 -2.51 -7.28 9.18
CA LEU A 15 -2.62 -5.84 8.98
C LEU A 15 -2.22 -5.02 10.20
N ALA A 16 -2.61 -5.42 11.40
CA ALA A 16 -2.20 -4.75 12.63
C ALA A 16 -0.65 -4.72 12.78
N ASN A 17 0.03 -5.79 12.37
CA ASN A 17 1.50 -5.85 12.37
C ASN A 17 2.11 -5.02 11.22
N ALA A 18 1.49 -5.03 10.03
CA ALA A 18 1.96 -4.23 8.89
C ALA A 18 1.85 -2.72 9.17
N THR A 19 0.73 -2.24 9.72
CA THR A 19 0.54 -0.83 10.06
C THR A 19 1.54 -0.35 11.11
N ALA A 20 1.82 -1.17 12.14
CA ALA A 20 2.82 -0.85 13.16
C ALA A 20 4.26 -0.81 12.60
N GLN A 21 4.57 -1.61 11.58
CA GLN A 21 5.87 -1.58 10.90
C GLN A 21 6.02 -0.38 9.96
N LEU A 22 4.93 0.08 9.34
CA LEU A 22 4.95 1.27 8.49
C LEU A 22 5.35 2.53 9.25
N GLU A 23 4.92 2.68 10.51
CA GLU A 23 5.34 3.81 11.35
C GLU A 23 6.84 3.78 11.67
N GLN A 24 7.44 2.59 11.76
CA GLN A 24 8.85 2.40 12.05
C GLN A 24 9.76 2.52 10.82
N CYS A 25 9.20 2.31 9.61
CA CYS A 25 9.95 2.27 8.34
C CYS A 25 9.59 3.41 7.38
N SER A 26 9.45 4.63 7.91
CA SER A 26 9.12 5.83 7.12
C SER A 26 10.21 6.24 6.11
N ALA A 27 11.47 5.85 6.34
CA ALA A 27 12.55 5.98 5.38
C ALA A 27 13.57 4.85 5.56
N MET A 28 14.05 4.30 4.45
CA MET A 28 15.11 3.28 4.45
C MET A 28 15.96 3.37 3.18
N THR A 29 17.23 2.98 3.29
CA THR A 29 18.11 2.80 2.14
C THR A 29 18.29 1.30 1.89
N VAL A 30 18.05 0.87 0.65
CA VAL A 30 18.17 -0.52 0.23
C VAL A 30 19.10 -0.65 -0.97
N GLU A 31 19.86 -1.74 -1.03
CA GLU A 31 20.67 -2.07 -2.19
C GLU A 31 19.99 -3.19 -2.97
N VAL A 32 19.58 -2.89 -4.21
CA VAL A 32 18.91 -3.86 -5.09
C VAL A 32 19.72 -3.95 -6.37
N ALA A 33 20.23 -5.14 -6.68
CA ALA A 33 21.05 -5.41 -7.87
C ALA A 33 22.25 -4.45 -8.03
N GLY A 34 22.89 -4.04 -6.93
CA GLY A 34 24.03 -3.13 -6.92
C GLY A 34 23.68 -1.64 -7.09
N ILE A 35 22.39 -1.30 -7.07
CA ILE A 35 21.91 0.09 -7.09
C ILE A 35 21.39 0.42 -5.69
N THR A 36 21.96 1.47 -5.09
CA THR A 36 21.45 2.05 -3.84
C THR A 36 20.18 2.84 -4.13
N GLN A 37 19.10 2.50 -3.44
CA GLN A 37 17.81 3.15 -3.53
C GLN A 37 17.43 3.73 -2.17
N ASN A 38 16.95 4.96 -2.15
CA ASN A 38 16.31 5.56 -0.98
C ASN A 38 14.81 5.42 -1.13
N VAL A 39 14.19 4.75 -0.17
CA VAL A 39 12.75 4.51 -0.13
C VAL A 39 12.18 5.33 1.02
N THR A 40 11.20 6.18 0.73
CA THR A 40 10.41 6.90 1.73
C THR A 40 8.95 6.50 1.61
N THR A 41 8.26 6.47 2.75
CA THR A 41 6.85 6.09 2.84
C THR A 41 6.08 7.21 3.52
N GLU A 42 5.09 7.73 2.83
CA GLU A 42 4.15 8.73 3.35
C GLU A 42 2.77 8.08 3.52
N GLN A 43 2.27 8.01 4.76
CA GLN A 43 0.89 7.58 4.98
C GLN A 43 -0.10 8.64 4.49
N ARG A 44 -1.20 8.17 3.90
CA ARG A 44 -2.33 8.99 3.46
C ARG A 44 -3.57 8.66 4.29
N PRO A 45 -4.54 9.58 4.41
CA PRO A 45 -5.84 9.26 4.97
C PRO A 45 -6.46 8.04 4.28
N PHE A 46 -7.07 7.17 5.08
CA PHE A 46 -7.77 5.98 4.62
C PHE A 46 -9.21 6.04 5.12
N GLU A 47 -10.18 6.03 4.20
CA GLU A 47 -11.60 6.30 4.50
C GLU A 47 -12.55 5.20 3.98
N ALA A 48 -12.01 4.08 3.48
CA ALA A 48 -12.83 3.02 2.90
C ALA A 48 -13.65 2.26 3.97
N ASP A 49 -14.80 1.72 3.58
CA ASP A 49 -15.65 0.88 4.45
C ASP A 49 -15.03 -0.51 4.67
N ALA A 50 -14.02 -0.53 5.56
CA ALA A 50 -13.24 -1.69 5.95
C ALA A 50 -13.09 -1.77 7.49
N SER A 51 -12.83 -2.97 7.99
CA SER A 51 -12.58 -3.21 9.42
C SER A 51 -11.19 -2.77 9.88
N ASP A 52 -10.21 -2.80 8.97
CA ASP A 52 -8.86 -2.26 9.16
C ASP A 52 -8.26 -1.93 7.77
N GLY A 53 -7.27 -1.05 7.72
CA GLY A 53 -6.62 -0.68 6.47
C GLY A 53 -5.71 0.54 6.57
N TYR A 54 -4.96 0.77 5.50
CA TYR A 54 -4.09 1.93 5.34
C TYR A 54 -3.93 2.31 3.88
N ALA A 55 -3.54 3.56 3.66
CA ALA A 55 -3.12 4.09 2.37
C ALA A 55 -1.73 4.72 2.51
N MET A 56 -0.89 4.57 1.50
CA MET A 56 0.45 5.16 1.50
C MET A 56 0.95 5.50 0.10
N VAL A 57 1.83 6.48 0.03
CA VAL A 57 2.69 6.74 -1.14
C VAL A 57 4.11 6.34 -0.78
N GLN A 58 4.65 5.39 -1.51
CA GLN A 58 6.06 5.05 -1.45
C GLN A 58 6.80 5.80 -2.56
N THR A 59 7.87 6.51 -2.21
CA THR A 59 8.78 7.15 -3.18
C THR A 59 10.10 6.41 -3.16
N THR A 60 10.63 6.06 -4.33
CA THR A 60 11.92 5.40 -4.49
C THR A 60 12.83 6.25 -5.38
N GLU A 61 13.94 6.69 -4.82
CA GLU A 61 14.97 7.49 -5.48
C GLU A 61 16.23 6.65 -5.71
N SER A 62 16.72 6.63 -6.95
CA SER A 62 18.03 6.07 -7.29
C SER A 62 18.82 7.13 -8.03
N GLY A 63 19.92 7.61 -7.44
CA GLY A 63 20.99 8.51 -7.90
C GLY A 63 20.78 9.47 -9.09
N ASP A 64 20.25 8.98 -10.20
CA ASP A 64 20.35 9.60 -11.52
C ASP A 64 18.99 9.69 -12.27
N GLY A 65 17.88 9.23 -11.65
CA GLY A 65 16.56 9.13 -12.28
C GLY A 65 15.46 9.94 -11.61
N ALA A 66 14.33 10.12 -12.32
CA ALA A 66 13.12 10.65 -11.70
C ALA A 66 12.62 9.67 -10.61
N PRO A 67 12.17 10.18 -9.45
CA PRO A 67 11.66 9.33 -8.39
C PRO A 67 10.48 8.48 -8.88
N LEU A 68 10.50 7.18 -8.58
CA LEU A 68 9.35 6.32 -8.78
C LEU A 68 8.40 6.48 -7.59
N GLN A 69 7.13 6.78 -7.87
CA GLN A 69 6.10 6.85 -6.84
C GLN A 69 5.09 5.72 -7.02
N VAL A 70 4.75 5.06 -5.92
CA VAL A 70 3.72 4.02 -5.90
C VAL A 70 2.71 4.39 -4.83
N TYR A 71 1.45 4.59 -5.24
CA TYR A 71 0.34 4.68 -4.30
C TYR A 71 -0.21 3.28 -4.05
N THR A 72 -0.37 2.91 -2.77
CA THR A 72 -0.91 1.61 -2.35
C THR A 72 -1.99 1.80 -1.31
N THR A 73 -3.10 1.07 -1.46
CA THR A 73 -4.11 0.88 -0.42
C THR A 73 -4.16 -0.58 -0.02
N VAL A 74 -4.37 -0.82 1.27
CA VAL A 74 -4.64 -2.14 1.81
C VAL A 74 -5.84 -2.05 2.74
N ALA A 75 -6.80 -2.95 2.59
CA ALA A 75 -8.02 -2.98 3.38
C ALA A 75 -8.40 -4.42 3.75
N GLU A 76 -9.02 -4.60 4.92
CA GLU A 76 -9.65 -5.85 5.31
C GLU A 76 -11.14 -5.67 5.59
N LYS A 77 -11.96 -6.52 4.98
CA LYS A 77 -13.40 -6.62 5.26
C LYS A 77 -13.84 -8.08 5.24
N ASN A 78 -14.63 -8.48 6.25
CA ASN A 78 -15.14 -9.85 6.40
C ASN A 78 -14.05 -10.95 6.31
N GLY A 79 -12.82 -10.64 6.71
CA GLY A 79 -11.68 -11.56 6.64
C GLY A 79 -10.99 -11.64 5.28
N VAL A 80 -11.41 -10.85 4.29
CA VAL A 80 -10.76 -10.69 2.98
C VAL A 80 -9.83 -9.48 3.01
N ILE A 81 -8.58 -9.67 2.58
CA ILE A 81 -7.60 -8.59 2.41
C ILE A 81 -7.55 -8.21 0.92
N VAL A 82 -7.68 -6.90 0.65
CA VAL A 82 -7.58 -6.32 -0.69
C VAL A 82 -6.40 -5.36 -0.70
N THR A 83 -5.50 -5.53 -1.67
CA THR A 83 -4.38 -4.62 -1.92
C THR A 83 -4.47 -4.10 -3.35
N ILE A 84 -4.41 -2.78 -3.52
CA ILE A 84 -4.38 -2.14 -4.83
C ILE A 84 -3.18 -1.19 -4.86
N GLY A 85 -2.38 -1.29 -5.92
CA GLY A 85 -1.21 -0.44 -6.13
C GLY A 85 -1.15 0.10 -7.55
N VAL A 86 -0.76 1.37 -7.68
CA VAL A 86 -0.53 2.06 -8.95
C VAL A 86 0.82 2.77 -8.92
N SER A 87 1.55 2.73 -10.04
CA SER A 87 2.90 3.27 -10.18
C SER A 87 2.95 4.77 -10.49
N THR A 88 1.89 5.49 -10.13
CA THR A 88 1.75 6.95 -10.21
C THR A 88 0.94 7.42 -9.02
N ALA A 89 1.35 8.51 -8.36
CA ALA A 89 0.66 9.05 -7.19
C ALA A 89 -0.03 10.40 -7.50
N ASP A 90 -0.46 10.61 -8.74
CA ASP A 90 -1.32 11.75 -9.09
C ASP A 90 -2.74 11.57 -8.55
N GLU A 91 -3.45 12.68 -8.35
CA GLU A 91 -4.79 12.71 -7.73
C GLU A 91 -5.81 11.85 -8.48
N ALA A 92 -5.75 11.80 -9.82
CA ALA A 92 -6.66 11.01 -10.63
C ALA A 92 -6.42 9.51 -10.43
N SER A 93 -5.16 9.08 -10.37
CA SER A 93 -4.78 7.69 -10.10
C SER A 93 -5.13 7.28 -8.68
N ILE A 94 -4.92 8.14 -7.69
CA ILE A 94 -5.32 7.91 -6.30
C ILE A 94 -6.84 7.73 -6.20
N GLN A 95 -7.61 8.64 -6.80
CA GLN A 95 -9.07 8.54 -6.79
C GLN A 95 -9.54 7.25 -7.45
N ALA A 96 -8.97 6.90 -8.60
CA ALA A 96 -9.33 5.66 -9.30
C ALA A 96 -9.04 4.40 -8.46
N VAL A 97 -7.94 4.39 -7.70
CA VAL A 97 -7.62 3.31 -6.77
C VAL A 97 -8.65 3.24 -5.63
N ASN A 98 -9.03 4.37 -5.05
CA ASN A 98 -10.02 4.43 -3.97
C ASN A 98 -11.40 3.97 -4.45
N ASP A 99 -11.86 4.48 -5.60
CA ASP A 99 -13.13 4.04 -6.20
C ASP A 99 -13.12 2.54 -6.49
N THR A 100 -11.99 2.01 -6.98
CA THR A 100 -11.84 0.58 -7.24
C THR A 100 -11.86 -0.23 -5.94
N LEU A 101 -11.22 0.27 -4.89
CA LEU A 101 -11.22 -0.37 -3.58
C LEU A 101 -12.64 -0.47 -3.04
N ASP A 102 -13.39 0.62 -3.04
CA ASP A 102 -14.77 0.65 -2.56
C ASP A 102 -15.66 -0.32 -3.35
N MET A 103 -15.54 -0.34 -4.68
CA MET A 103 -16.26 -1.30 -5.52
C MET A 103 -15.93 -2.76 -5.20
N ILE A 104 -14.71 -3.07 -4.76
CA ILE A 104 -14.33 -4.43 -4.34
C ILE A 104 -14.92 -4.70 -2.95
N LEU A 105 -14.78 -3.77 -2.01
CA LEU A 105 -15.25 -3.90 -0.62
C LEU A 105 -16.78 -3.97 -0.51
N GLU A 106 -17.54 -3.45 -1.46
CA GLU A 106 -18.99 -3.65 -1.54
C GLU A 106 -19.38 -5.12 -1.83
N ARG A 107 -18.46 -5.92 -2.35
CA ARG A 107 -18.71 -7.30 -2.80
C ARG A 107 -18.20 -8.38 -1.85
N VAL A 108 -17.46 -8.00 -0.81
CA VAL A 108 -16.84 -8.91 0.18
C VAL A 108 -17.45 -8.77 1.56
#